data_AF-A0A7T5BSS6-F1
#
_entry.id   AF-A0A7T5BSS6-F1
#
_cell.length_a   1.000
_cell.length_b   1.000
_cell.length_c   1.000
_cell.angle_alpha   90.00
_cell.angle_beta   90.00
_cell.angle_gamma   90.00
#
_symmetry.space_group_name_H-M   'P 1'
#
loop_
_entity.id
_entity.type
_entity.pdbx_description
1 polymer ?
#
loop_
_entity_poly.entity_id
_entity_poly.type
_entity_poly.pdbx_seq_one_letter_code
_entity_poly.pdbx_strand_id
1 'polypeptide(L)'
;MTKFIVFSDLHSEIIDNYKERVANIIGESVISQPDFIINLGDMGYFGQTSNSLCKVENQPVNYNIFYEEDTLKYKDRTNEILESFSMLPIPLINVLGNHDMDFNTKSDAIASYDIPNNFYYKDLKEVRLVILDTNYYISDSSKEIDYECGNNFNEKNKQY
;
A
#
# COMPACT_ATOMS: atom_id res chain seq x y z
N MET A 1 -19.13 1.77 -22.28
CA MET A 1 -19.23 1.36 -20.86
C MET A 1 -17.81 1.27 -20.33
N THR A 2 -17.49 2.04 -19.29
CA THR A 2 -16.18 1.98 -18.63
C THR A 2 -16.02 0.65 -17.89
N LYS A 3 -14.88 -0.01 -18.07
CA LYS A 3 -14.53 -1.25 -17.37
C LYS A 3 -13.26 -1.04 -16.58
N PHE A 4 -13.22 -1.53 -15.34
CA PHE A 4 -12.05 -1.44 -14.51
C PHE A 4 -11.94 -2.67 -13.61
N ILE A 5 -10.71 -2.98 -13.19
CA ILE A 5 -10.43 -4.02 -12.21
C ILE A 5 -10.09 -3.33 -10.89
N VAL A 6 -10.55 -3.89 -9.78
CA VAL A 6 -10.24 -3.40 -8.44
C VAL A 6 -9.67 -4.55 -7.62
N PHE A 7 -8.64 -4.27 -6.84
CA PHE A 7 -8.12 -5.14 -5.79
C PHE A 7 -7.69 -4.31 -4.57
N SER A 8 -7.50 -4.98 -3.45
CA SER A 8 -7.13 -4.39 -2.16
C SER A 8 -6.37 -5.42 -1.34
N ASP A 9 -5.60 -4.97 -0.35
CA ASP A 9 -5.03 -5.81 0.71
C ASP A 9 -4.24 -7.00 0.14
N LEU A 10 -3.33 -6.71 -0.80
CA LEU A 10 -2.49 -7.75 -1.40
C LEU A 10 -1.53 -8.34 -0.37
N HIS A 11 -1.02 -7.49 0.55
CA HIS A 11 -0.14 -7.88 1.64
C HIS A 11 0.96 -8.86 1.21
N SER A 12 1.75 -8.48 0.20
CA SER A 12 2.76 -9.36 -0.41
C SER A 12 3.85 -9.87 0.57
N GLU A 13 3.95 -9.24 1.73
CA GLU A 13 4.78 -9.63 2.86
C GLU A 13 4.20 -10.79 3.69
N ILE A 14 2.87 -10.89 3.81
CA ILE A 14 2.17 -11.92 4.61
C ILE A 14 1.64 -13.04 3.72
N ILE A 15 1.18 -12.71 2.51
CA ILE A 15 0.44 -13.62 1.65
C ILE A 15 1.39 -14.40 0.75
N ASP A 16 1.65 -15.66 1.10
CA ASP A 16 2.57 -16.53 0.35
C ASP A 16 2.24 -16.66 -1.14
N ASN A 17 0.95 -16.66 -1.50
CA ASN A 17 0.51 -16.80 -2.89
C ASN A 17 0.28 -15.46 -3.62
N TYR A 18 0.90 -14.36 -3.17
CA TYR A 18 0.76 -13.04 -3.80
C TYR A 18 1.10 -13.08 -5.31
N LYS A 19 2.11 -13.86 -5.73
CA LYS A 19 2.50 -14.01 -7.14
C LYS A 19 1.38 -14.57 -8.01
N GLU A 20 0.64 -15.56 -7.50
CA GLU A 20 -0.50 -16.15 -8.20
C GLU A 20 -1.63 -15.12 -8.34
N ARG A 21 -1.91 -14.35 -7.27
CA ARG A 21 -2.94 -13.30 -7.28
C ARG A 21 -2.60 -12.21 -8.29
N VAL A 22 -1.37 -11.71 -8.27
CA VAL A 22 -0.89 -10.70 -9.23
C VAL A 22 -0.95 -11.25 -10.66
N ALA A 23 -0.51 -12.49 -10.89
CA ALA A 23 -0.60 -13.13 -12.21
C ALA A 23 -2.06 -13.25 -12.70
N ASN A 24 -3.01 -13.57 -11.83
CA ASN A 24 -4.42 -13.65 -12.18
C ASN A 24 -5.00 -12.27 -12.52
N ILE A 25 -4.65 -11.21 -11.76
CA ILE A 25 -5.08 -9.83 -12.05
C ILE A 25 -4.52 -9.38 -13.40
N ILE A 26 -3.23 -9.62 -13.65
CA ILE A 26 -2.57 -9.27 -14.91
C ILE A 26 -3.17 -10.06 -16.08
N GLY A 27 -3.36 -11.37 -15.92
CA GLY A 27 -3.96 -12.24 -16.93
C GLY A 27 -5.38 -11.78 -17.31
N GLU A 28 -6.21 -11.48 -16.31
CA GLU A 28 -7.54 -10.93 -16.53
C GLU A 28 -7.49 -9.55 -17.20
N SER A 29 -6.50 -8.72 -16.87
CA SER A 29 -6.30 -7.41 -17.50
C SER A 29 -5.96 -7.53 -18.99
N VAL A 30 -5.17 -8.55 -19.37
CA VAL A 30 -4.85 -8.84 -20.78
C VAL A 30 -6.09 -9.32 -21.55
N ILE A 31 -6.93 -10.17 -20.93
CA ILE A 31 -8.12 -10.73 -21.57
C ILE A 31 -9.24 -9.69 -21.70
N SER A 32 -9.56 -9.01 -20.60
CA SER A 32 -10.72 -8.13 -20.51
C SER A 32 -10.46 -6.71 -21.01
N GLN A 33 -9.18 -6.32 -21.13
CA GLN A 33 -8.72 -4.99 -21.53
C GLN A 33 -9.49 -3.87 -20.80
N PRO A 34 -9.37 -3.78 -19.47
CA PRO A 34 -10.03 -2.72 -18.71
C PRO A 34 -9.42 -1.36 -19.08
N ASP A 35 -10.20 -0.29 -18.87
CA ASP A 35 -9.75 1.08 -19.08
C ASP A 35 -8.70 1.50 -18.06
N PHE A 36 -8.72 0.92 -16.85
CA PHE A 36 -7.78 1.13 -15.76
C PHE A 36 -7.91 0.05 -14.67
N ILE A 37 -6.91 -0.03 -13.78
CA ILE A 37 -6.86 -0.89 -12.60
C ILE A 37 -6.79 0.00 -11.35
N ILE A 38 -7.47 -0.38 -10.28
CA ILE A 38 -7.43 0.31 -8.99
C ILE A 38 -6.90 -0.64 -7.91
N ASN A 39 -5.82 -0.23 -7.25
CA ASN A 39 -5.36 -0.76 -5.97
C ASN A 39 -5.92 0.11 -4.85
N LEU A 40 -6.66 -0.48 -3.91
CA LEU A 40 -7.27 0.24 -2.78
C LEU A 40 -6.37 0.35 -1.53
N GLY A 41 -5.11 -0.08 -1.64
CA GLY A 41 -4.10 0.07 -0.58
C GLY A 41 -3.61 -1.28 -0.06
N ASP A 42 -2.61 -1.21 0.81
CA ASP A 42 -1.97 -2.36 1.46
C ASP A 42 -1.43 -3.37 0.42
N MET A 43 -0.65 -2.84 -0.53
CA MET A 43 0.06 -3.65 -1.52
C MET A 43 1.16 -4.48 -0.85
N GLY A 44 1.88 -3.83 0.06
CA GLY A 44 2.91 -4.40 0.90
C GLY A 44 3.90 -3.33 1.36
N TYR A 45 5.06 -3.76 1.86
CA TYR A 45 6.03 -2.83 2.44
C TYR A 45 6.87 -2.11 1.39
N PHE A 46 7.05 -0.80 1.55
CA PHE A 46 7.91 0.06 0.71
C PHE A 46 9.24 0.42 1.37
N GLY A 47 9.36 0.16 2.66
CA GLY A 47 10.54 0.45 3.46
C GLY A 47 11.34 -0.78 3.86
N GLN A 48 12.57 -0.55 4.32
CA GLN A 48 13.35 -1.57 5.00
C GLN A 48 12.68 -1.85 6.36
N THR A 49 12.45 -3.12 6.74
CA THR A 49 11.69 -3.45 7.96
C THR A 49 12.36 -3.00 9.26
N SER A 50 13.62 -2.57 9.23
CA SER A 50 14.28 -1.89 10.36
C SER A 50 13.79 -0.46 10.61
N ASN A 51 13.13 0.17 9.62
CA ASN A 51 12.71 1.57 9.67
C ASN A 51 11.35 1.70 10.36
N SER A 52 11.33 1.44 11.66
CA SER A 52 10.12 1.51 12.48
C SER A 52 10.26 2.53 13.62
N LEU A 53 9.20 3.28 13.86
CA LEU A 53 8.97 4.06 15.07
C LEU A 53 8.21 3.24 16.13
N CYS A 54 7.73 2.03 15.81
CA CYS A 54 7.08 1.14 16.76
C CYS A 54 8.09 0.60 17.78
N LYS A 55 7.81 0.82 19.07
CA LYS A 55 8.60 0.27 20.16
C LYS A 55 8.47 -1.26 20.19
N VAL A 56 9.56 -1.96 20.45
CA VAL A 56 9.62 -3.44 20.44
C VAL A 56 8.52 -4.07 21.31
N GLU A 57 8.25 -3.52 22.49
CA GLU A 57 7.19 -4.03 23.38
C GLU A 57 5.76 -3.90 22.82
N ASN A 58 5.57 -3.05 21.80
CA ASN A 58 4.29 -2.80 21.14
C ASN A 58 4.20 -3.44 19.74
N GLN A 59 5.28 -4.04 19.24
CA GLN A 59 5.31 -4.61 17.90
C GLN A 59 4.35 -5.81 17.80
N PRO A 60 3.45 -5.85 16.81
CA PRO A 60 2.67 -7.05 16.55
C PRO A 60 3.57 -8.23 16.17
N VAL A 61 3.08 -9.46 16.33
CA VAL A 61 3.86 -10.69 16.09
C VAL A 61 4.49 -10.70 14.69
N ASN A 62 3.69 -10.39 13.65
CA ASN A 62 4.18 -10.36 12.28
C ASN A 62 5.28 -9.32 12.09
N TYR A 63 5.14 -8.16 12.73
CA TYR A 63 6.10 -7.07 12.66
C TYR A 63 7.46 -7.46 13.24
N ASN A 64 7.48 -8.17 14.38
CA ASN A 64 8.71 -8.72 14.96
C ASN A 64 9.39 -9.72 14.02
N ILE A 65 8.62 -10.64 13.42
CA ILE A 65 9.16 -11.61 12.45
C ILE A 65 9.81 -10.88 11.27
N PHE A 66 9.12 -9.89 10.73
CA PHE A 66 9.60 -9.14 9.57
C PHE A 66 10.81 -8.25 9.90
N TYR A 67 10.89 -7.75 11.13
CA TYR A 67 12.04 -7.00 11.63
C TYR A 67 13.30 -7.87 11.77
N GLU A 68 13.15 -9.13 12.18
CA GLU A 68 14.26 -10.09 12.35
C GLU A 68 14.72 -10.73 11.03
N GLU A 69 13.82 -10.86 10.05
CA GLU A 69 14.10 -11.41 8.73
C GLU A 69 14.77 -10.39 7.80
N ASP A 70 15.39 -10.87 6.70
CA ASP A 70 16.04 -10.01 5.70
C ASP A 70 15.14 -8.83 5.29
N THR A 71 15.54 -7.66 5.76
CA THR A 71 14.72 -6.45 5.81
C THR A 71 14.41 -5.83 4.44
N LEU A 72 15.14 -6.23 3.39
CA LEU A 72 14.99 -5.66 2.05
C LEU A 72 14.05 -6.48 1.16
N LYS A 73 13.93 -7.79 1.41
CA LYS A 73 13.18 -8.70 0.53
C LYS A 73 11.73 -8.29 0.34
N TYR A 74 11.07 -7.73 1.36
CA TYR A 74 9.67 -7.32 1.28
C TYR A 74 9.47 -6.10 0.39
N LYS A 75 10.37 -5.12 0.52
CA LYS A 75 10.42 -3.98 -0.38
C LYS A 75 10.68 -4.42 -1.82
N ASP A 76 11.62 -5.34 -2.02
CA ASP A 76 11.93 -5.87 -3.35
C ASP A 76 10.73 -6.59 -3.96
N ARG A 77 9.99 -7.38 -3.19
CA ARG A 77 8.73 -7.99 -3.63
C ARG A 77 7.71 -6.95 -4.08
N THR A 78 7.48 -5.89 -3.29
CA THR A 78 6.53 -4.83 -3.65
C THR A 78 6.97 -4.11 -4.94
N ASN A 79 8.27 -3.86 -5.10
CA ASN A 79 8.82 -3.29 -6.33
C ASN A 79 8.62 -4.20 -7.55
N GLU A 80 8.86 -5.52 -7.43
CA GLU A 80 8.60 -6.50 -8.50
C GLU A 80 7.13 -6.50 -8.94
N ILE A 81 6.20 -6.34 -7.99
CA ILE A 81 4.76 -6.27 -8.26
C ILE A 81 4.42 -4.99 -9.03
N LEU A 82 4.91 -3.84 -8.57
CA LEU A 82 4.70 -2.55 -9.26
C LEU A 82 5.32 -2.56 -10.66
N GLU A 83 6.51 -3.13 -10.82
CA GLU A 83 7.15 -3.28 -12.13
C GLU A 83 6.26 -4.11 -13.07
N SER A 84 5.72 -5.23 -12.57
CA SER A 84 4.83 -6.11 -13.35
C SER A 84 3.57 -5.38 -13.84
N PHE A 85 2.97 -4.52 -13.00
CA PHE A 85 1.84 -3.69 -13.41
C PHE A 85 2.24 -2.59 -14.40
N SER A 86 3.41 -1.97 -14.23
CA SER A 86 3.90 -0.90 -15.12
C SER A 86 4.18 -1.36 -16.55
N MET A 87 4.42 -2.66 -16.75
CA MET A 87 4.55 -3.28 -18.07
C MET A 87 3.22 -3.37 -18.83
N LEU A 88 2.07 -3.21 -18.16
CA LEU A 88 0.78 -3.17 -18.81
C LEU A 88 0.52 -1.78 -19.41
N PRO A 89 -0.01 -1.69 -20.65
CA PRO A 89 -0.47 -0.42 -21.23
C PRO A 89 -1.82 0.02 -20.62
N ILE A 90 -2.05 -0.26 -19.34
CA ILE A 90 -3.29 -0.02 -18.61
C ILE A 90 -2.93 0.81 -17.37
N PRO A 91 -3.54 1.99 -17.14
CA PRO A 91 -3.25 2.80 -15.97
C PRO A 91 -3.55 2.06 -14.66
N LEU A 92 -2.57 2.00 -13.75
CA LEU A 92 -2.77 1.61 -12.36
C LEU A 92 -3.02 2.86 -11.50
N ILE A 93 -4.07 2.84 -10.70
CA ILE A 93 -4.46 3.90 -9.75
C ILE A 93 -4.25 3.35 -8.34
N ASN A 94 -3.43 4.00 -7.54
CA ASN A 94 -3.07 3.54 -6.20
C ASN A 94 -3.69 4.45 -5.13
N VAL A 95 -4.40 3.83 -4.19
CA VAL A 95 -4.78 4.43 -2.90
C VAL A 95 -3.74 3.99 -1.87
N LEU A 96 -3.38 4.87 -0.94
CA LEU A 96 -2.50 4.50 0.17
C LEU A 96 -3.28 3.67 1.19
N GLY A 97 -2.74 2.51 1.55
CA GLY A 97 -3.14 1.77 2.75
C GLY A 97 -2.21 2.04 3.92
N ASN A 98 -2.57 1.59 5.12
CA ASN A 98 -1.76 1.87 6.31
C ASN A 98 -0.47 1.06 6.35
N HIS A 99 -0.50 -0.17 5.84
CA HIS A 99 0.66 -1.04 5.78
C HIS A 99 1.68 -0.57 4.74
N ASP A 100 1.26 0.26 3.78
CA ASP A 100 2.17 0.95 2.85
C ASP A 100 3.11 1.95 3.57
N MET A 101 2.84 2.27 4.85
CA MET A 101 3.67 3.14 5.70
C MET A 101 4.14 2.46 6.99
N ASP A 102 4.05 1.13 7.10
CA ASP A 102 4.54 0.41 8.28
C ASP A 102 6.05 0.63 8.50
N PHE A 103 6.82 0.82 7.42
CA PHE A 103 8.29 0.87 7.47
C PHE A 103 8.91 2.06 6.73
N ASN A 104 8.10 3.06 6.40
CA ASN A 104 8.52 4.23 5.64
C ASN A 104 7.58 5.39 5.92
N THR A 105 7.99 6.59 5.50
CA THR A 105 7.13 7.76 5.62
C THR A 105 6.03 7.73 4.56
N LYS A 106 4.95 8.49 4.79
CA LYS A 106 3.91 8.73 3.79
C LYS A 106 4.47 9.29 2.48
N SER A 107 5.45 10.20 2.56
CA SER A 107 6.14 10.76 1.40
C SER A 107 6.89 9.69 0.61
N ASP A 108 7.51 8.72 1.28
CA ASP A 108 8.18 7.60 0.61
C ASP A 108 7.16 6.71 -0.12
N ALA A 109 5.99 6.42 0.48
CA ALA A 109 4.94 5.62 -0.16
C ALA A 109 4.37 6.32 -1.41
N ILE A 110 4.14 7.64 -1.33
CA ILE A 110 3.74 8.48 -2.47
C ILE A 110 4.77 8.36 -3.60
N ALA A 111 6.06 8.44 -3.28
CA ALA A 111 7.15 8.32 -4.24
C ALA A 111 7.25 6.91 -4.84
N SER A 112 7.08 5.87 -4.02
CA SER A 112 7.11 4.47 -4.48
C SER A 112 5.98 4.14 -5.46
N TYR A 113 4.79 4.70 -5.26
CA TYR A 113 3.68 4.54 -6.19
C TYR A 113 3.72 5.49 -7.39
N ASP A 114 4.64 6.46 -7.43
CA ASP A 114 4.69 7.53 -8.43
C ASP A 114 3.34 8.29 -8.57
N ILE A 115 2.71 8.59 -7.43
CA ILE A 115 1.45 9.35 -7.37
C ILE A 115 1.72 10.82 -7.02
N PRO A 116 0.88 11.77 -7.49
CA PRO A 116 1.17 13.20 -7.35
C PRO A 116 1.04 13.71 -5.91
N ASN A 117 0.21 13.05 -5.09
CA ASN A 117 -0.03 13.38 -3.69
C ASN A 117 -0.79 12.23 -3.00
N ASN A 118 -0.93 12.25 -1.66
CA ASN A 118 -1.69 11.26 -0.89
C ASN A 118 -3.21 11.32 -1.15
N PHE A 119 -3.73 12.47 -1.53
CA PHE A 119 -5.08 12.63 -2.06
C PHE A 119 -5.02 13.34 -3.42
N TYR A 120 -5.76 12.83 -4.39
CA TYR A 120 -5.76 13.37 -5.74
C TYR A 120 -7.04 12.97 -6.46
N TYR A 121 -7.24 13.49 -7.66
CA TYR A 121 -8.29 12.99 -8.55
C TYR A 121 -7.69 12.65 -9.91
N LYS A 122 -8.36 11.76 -10.64
CA LYS A 122 -8.01 11.44 -12.02
C LYS A 122 -9.28 11.28 -12.83
N ASP A 123 -9.34 11.99 -13.95
CA ASP A 123 -10.39 11.82 -14.94
C ASP A 123 -9.97 10.71 -15.92
N LEU A 124 -10.77 9.66 -15.99
CA LEU A 124 -10.53 8.51 -16.85
C LEU A 124 -11.81 8.18 -17.61
N LYS A 125 -11.77 8.31 -18.94
CA LYS A 125 -12.94 8.13 -19.80
C LYS A 125 -14.08 9.06 -19.37
N GLU A 126 -15.19 8.50 -18.89
CA GLU A 126 -16.41 9.21 -18.49
C GLU A 126 -16.55 9.32 -16.96
N VAL A 127 -15.55 8.88 -16.18
CA VAL A 127 -15.60 8.89 -14.72
C VAL A 127 -14.48 9.74 -14.13
N ARG A 128 -14.79 10.42 -13.02
CA ARG A 128 -13.79 11.02 -12.13
C ARG A 128 -13.59 10.12 -10.93
N LEU A 129 -12.35 9.70 -10.71
CA LEU A 129 -11.94 9.05 -9.48
C LEU A 129 -11.42 10.11 -8.51
N VAL A 130 -11.88 10.06 -7.26
CA VAL A 130 -11.37 10.89 -6.16
C VAL A 130 -10.72 9.94 -5.16
N ILE A 131 -9.41 10.11 -4.99
CA ILE A 131 -8.56 9.29 -4.13
C ILE A 131 -8.31 10.10 -2.87
N LEU A 132 -8.64 9.51 -1.73
CA LEU A 132 -8.50 10.12 -0.41
C LEU A 132 -7.50 9.32 0.40
N ASP A 133 -6.82 10.01 1.31
CA ASP A 133 -5.96 9.41 2.31
C ASP A 133 -6.69 9.32 3.64
N THR A 134 -6.81 8.12 4.18
CA THR A 134 -7.42 7.86 5.50
C THR A 134 -6.41 7.37 6.53
N ASN A 135 -5.12 7.53 6.26
CA ASN A 135 -4.07 6.95 7.09
C ASN A 135 -3.59 7.93 8.17
N TYR A 136 -4.42 8.05 9.20
CA TYR A 136 -4.21 8.86 10.39
C TYR A 136 -4.79 8.16 11.64
N TYR A 137 -4.28 8.50 12.82
CA TYR A 137 -4.90 8.16 14.10
C TYR A 137 -5.06 9.41 14.96
N ILE A 138 -6.02 9.37 15.88
CA ILE A 138 -6.11 10.34 16.97
C ILE A 138 -5.24 9.86 18.12
N SER A 139 -4.17 10.59 18.41
CA SER A 139 -3.28 10.32 19.56
C SER A 139 -4.02 10.50 20.89
N ASP A 140 -3.44 9.97 21.98
CA ASP A 140 -3.94 10.20 23.34
C ASP A 140 -4.07 11.72 23.68
N SER A 141 -3.35 12.59 22.96
CA SER A 141 -3.44 14.06 23.08
C SER A 141 -4.55 14.72 22.25
N SER A 142 -5.45 13.93 21.66
CA SER A 142 -6.54 14.38 20.75
C SER A 142 -6.03 15.12 19.51
N LYS A 143 -4.84 14.77 19.04
CA LYS A 143 -4.28 15.27 17.79
C LYS A 143 -4.35 14.19 16.73
N GLU A 144 -4.77 14.56 15.53
CA GLU A 144 -4.61 13.75 14.34
C GLU A 144 -3.13 13.68 13.96
N ILE A 145 -2.63 12.46 13.80
CA ILE A 145 -1.24 12.16 13.46
C ILE A 145 -1.23 11.26 12.24
N ASP A 146 -0.40 11.60 11.26
CA ASP A 146 -0.17 10.79 10.08
C ASP A 146 0.44 9.43 10.45
N TYR A 147 0.02 8.38 9.75
CA TYR A 147 0.72 7.11 9.79
C TYR A 147 2.09 7.26 9.13
N GLU A 148 3.13 6.88 9.85
CA GLU A 148 4.50 6.79 9.33
C GLU A 148 5.31 5.79 10.16
N CYS A 149 6.09 4.95 9.48
CA CYS A 149 6.98 3.98 10.09
C CYS A 149 6.33 3.19 11.25
N GLY A 150 5.05 2.81 11.13
CA GLY A 150 4.33 2.06 12.17
C GLY A 150 4.12 2.80 13.51
N ASN A 151 4.20 4.13 13.52
CA ASN A 151 4.04 4.95 14.73
C ASN A 151 2.73 4.67 15.50
N ASN A 152 1.66 4.36 14.77
CA ASN A 152 0.33 4.07 15.30
C ASN A 152 0.32 2.87 16.27
N PHE A 153 1.25 1.92 16.17
CA PHE A 153 1.32 0.78 17.10
C PHE A 153 1.67 1.19 18.53
N ASN A 154 2.22 2.39 18.74
CA ASN A 154 2.56 2.88 20.07
C ASN A 154 1.37 3.44 20.86
N GLU A 155 0.24 3.72 20.20
CA GLU A 155 -0.92 4.31 20.84
C GLU A 155 -1.82 3.25 21.47
N LYS A 156 -2.25 3.52 22.72
CA LYS A 156 -3.08 2.60 23.49
C LYS A 156 -4.58 2.73 23.20
N ASN A 157 -5.04 3.93 22.84
CA ASN A 157 -6.45 4.21 22.55
C ASN A 157 -6.61 4.69 21.11
N LYS A 158 -6.57 3.76 20.15
CA LYS A 158 -6.87 4.08 18.76
C LYS A 158 -8.37 4.40 18.64
N GLN A 159 -8.71 5.65 18.40
CA GLN A 159 -10.02 6.01 17.83
C GLN A 159 -9.84 6.11 16.32
N TYR A 160 -10.59 5.27 15.60
CA TYR A 160 -10.67 5.22 14.14
C TYR A 160 -11.88 6.01 13.66
#